data_AF-A0A7K3EEM8-F1
#
_entry.id   AF-A0A7K3EEM8-F1
#
_cell.length_a   1.000
_cell.length_b   1.000
_cell.length_c   1.000
_cell.angle_alpha   90.00
_cell.angle_beta   90.00
_cell.angle_gamma   90.00
#
_symmetry.space_group_name_H-M   'P 1'
#
loop_
_entity.id
_entity.type
_entity.pdbx_description
1 polymer ?
#
loop_
_entity_poly.entity_id
_entity_poly.type
_entity_poly.pdbx_seq_one_letter_code
_entity_poly.pdbx_strand_id
1 'polypeptide(L)'
;MMEGFPTLTASDWVTHGDHAVVIEMVPGSERKGAVPEDKKDNGEGHIPRTATMKVDQVLWSKPGAEAAPQTYPVELPGWWWEGDSEREFAWKGEPRYEEGHKYIALLVKGDDGKWNATLHAMPYDDGKVGTGESDGKTTTGETAAMSRSVHSADEPQGLEEEAHGKSAAVVKQLLEAAQPAK
;
A
#
# COMPACT_ATOMS: atom_id res chain seq x y z
N MET A 1 -11.88 -7.03 6.03
CA MET A 1 -11.56 -6.56 4.67
C MET A 1 -11.95 -5.10 4.62
N MET A 2 -11.00 -4.18 4.45
CA MET A 2 -11.33 -2.75 4.31
C MET A 2 -11.90 -2.53 2.91
N GLU A 3 -13.21 -2.71 2.75
CA GLU A 3 -13.90 -2.36 1.51
C GLU A 3 -14.14 -0.85 1.43
N GLY A 4 -13.76 -0.25 0.30
CA GLY A 4 -14.60 0.74 -0.40
C GLY A 4 -14.37 2.23 -0.14
N PHE A 5 -13.44 2.65 0.72
CA PHE A 5 -13.21 4.08 0.92
C PHE A 5 -12.22 4.65 -0.10
N PRO A 6 -12.47 5.86 -0.66
CA PRO A 6 -11.50 6.54 -1.50
C PRO A 6 -10.15 6.67 -0.79
N THR A 7 -9.07 6.49 -1.54
CA THR A 7 -7.69 6.64 -1.07
C THR A 7 -6.80 7.31 -2.13
N LEU A 8 -7.41 8.06 -3.05
CA LEU A 8 -6.68 8.61 -4.20
C LEU A 8 -5.99 9.94 -3.85
N THR A 9 -6.69 10.83 -3.15
CA THR A 9 -6.25 12.20 -2.88
C THR A 9 -5.81 12.42 -1.43
N ALA A 10 -5.11 13.52 -1.16
CA ALA A 10 -4.77 13.92 0.22
C ALA A 10 -6.03 14.08 1.10
N SER A 11 -7.11 14.63 0.53
CA SER A 11 -8.40 14.79 1.20
C SER A 11 -9.00 13.43 1.60
N ASP A 12 -8.92 12.43 0.72
CA ASP A 12 -9.39 11.07 1.02
C ASP A 12 -8.60 10.48 2.20
N TRP A 13 -7.27 10.62 2.18
CA TRP A 13 -6.40 10.10 3.23
C TRP A 13 -6.72 10.71 4.59
N VAL A 14 -6.87 12.04 4.68
CA VAL A 14 -7.20 12.68 5.97
C VAL A 14 -8.63 12.43 6.43
N THR A 15 -9.52 12.00 5.53
CA THR A 15 -10.90 11.60 5.86
C THR A 15 -10.93 10.23 6.50
N HIS A 16 -10.33 9.25 5.84
CA HIS A 16 -10.49 7.83 6.14
C HIS A 16 -9.37 7.24 6.99
N GLY A 17 -8.19 7.88 7.00
CA GLY A 17 -7.01 7.42 7.73
C GLY A 17 -6.99 7.81 9.20
N ASP A 18 -6.24 7.02 9.97
CA ASP A 18 -5.75 7.40 11.29
C ASP A 18 -4.33 7.96 11.19
N HIS A 19 -3.48 7.34 10.35
CA HIS A 19 -2.11 7.81 10.10
C HIS A 19 -1.72 7.68 8.64
N ALA A 20 -0.85 8.56 8.16
CA ALA A 20 -0.05 8.31 6.97
C ALA A 20 1.38 7.98 7.41
N VAL A 21 1.93 6.87 6.91
CA VAL A 21 3.18 6.29 7.41
C VAL A 21 4.09 5.85 6.27
N VAL A 22 5.40 5.90 6.51
CA VAL A 22 6.39 5.13 5.73
C VAL A 22 6.53 3.77 6.39
N ILE A 23 6.36 2.71 5.61
CA ILE A 23 6.45 1.33 6.07
C ILE A 23 7.43 0.53 5.23
N GLU A 24 7.99 -0.51 5.86
CA GLU A 24 8.79 -1.55 5.21
C GLU A 24 8.43 -2.91 5.80
N MET A 25 8.58 -3.98 5.03
CA MET A 25 8.44 -5.33 5.56
C MET A 25 9.65 -5.68 6.44
N VAL A 26 9.39 -6.28 7.61
CA VAL A 26 10.46 -6.84 8.45
C VAL A 26 11.11 -8.01 7.69
N PRO A 27 12.44 -7.99 7.49
CA PRO A 27 13.12 -9.05 6.73
C PRO A 27 12.90 -10.44 7.32
N GLY A 28 12.61 -11.41 6.46
CA GLY A 28 12.34 -12.80 6.85
C GLY A 28 11.04 -13.00 7.62
N SER A 29 10.11 -12.03 7.59
CA SER A 29 8.80 -12.16 8.26
C SER A 29 7.72 -12.77 7.38
N GLU A 30 7.94 -12.85 6.06
CA GLU A 30 6.97 -13.39 5.11
C GLU A 30 6.67 -14.88 5.35
N ARG A 31 5.39 -15.24 5.42
CA ARG A 31 4.93 -16.63 5.52
C ARG A 31 3.83 -16.88 4.50
N LYS A 32 4.07 -17.84 3.61
CA LYS A 32 3.07 -18.34 2.66
C LYS A 32 1.93 -19.06 3.40
N GLY A 33 0.70 -18.77 3.01
CA GLY A 33 -0.49 -19.46 3.48
C GLY A 33 -0.63 -20.86 2.88
N ALA A 34 -1.56 -21.65 3.42
CA ALA A 34 -1.93 -22.93 2.83
C ALA A 34 -2.89 -22.74 1.66
N VAL A 35 -2.85 -23.64 0.67
CA VAL A 35 -3.92 -23.76 -0.33
C VAL A 35 -5.19 -24.19 0.40
N PRO A 36 -6.31 -23.44 0.30
CA PRO A 36 -7.57 -23.83 0.91
C PRO A 36 -8.01 -25.22 0.41
N GLU A 37 -8.26 -26.16 1.32
CA GLU A 37 -8.55 -27.55 0.94
C GLU A 37 -9.82 -27.69 0.09
N ASP A 38 -10.81 -26.83 0.33
CA ASP A 38 -12.07 -26.72 -0.41
C ASP A 38 -11.92 -26.16 -1.83
N LYS A 39 -10.75 -25.58 -2.16
CA LYS A 39 -10.44 -25.00 -3.47
C LYS A 39 -9.58 -25.90 -4.34
N LYS A 40 -8.96 -26.95 -3.78
CA LYS A 40 -8.11 -27.89 -4.54
C LYS A 40 -8.87 -28.52 -5.71
N ASP A 41 -10.16 -28.80 -5.53
CA ASP A 41 -11.00 -29.42 -6.56
C ASP A 41 -11.29 -28.51 -7.76
N ASN A 42 -11.16 -27.18 -7.60
CA ASN A 42 -11.38 -26.21 -8.69
C ASN A 42 -10.16 -26.10 -9.62
N GLY A 43 -8.99 -26.62 -9.22
CA GLY A 43 -7.77 -26.55 -10.01
C GLY A 43 -7.14 -25.15 -10.11
N GLU A 44 -7.70 -24.12 -9.47
CA GLU A 44 -7.10 -22.78 -9.39
C GLU A 44 -7.53 -22.00 -8.14
N GLY A 45 -6.75 -20.97 -7.79
CA GLY A 45 -7.15 -20.01 -6.75
C GLY A 45 -6.01 -19.10 -6.25
N HIS A 46 -6.28 -18.41 -5.14
CA HIS A 46 -5.32 -17.53 -4.48
C HIS A 46 -4.80 -18.15 -3.18
N ILE A 47 -3.48 -18.11 -3.00
CA ILE A 47 -2.79 -18.43 -1.75
C ILE A 47 -2.39 -17.10 -1.12
N PRO A 48 -2.98 -16.69 0.02
CA PRO A 48 -2.55 -15.48 0.70
C PRO A 48 -1.16 -15.68 1.30
N ARG A 49 -0.52 -14.58 1.69
CA ARG A 49 0.66 -14.60 2.53
C ARG A 49 0.49 -13.65 3.70
N THR A 50 1.26 -13.85 4.74
CA THR A 50 1.31 -12.96 5.90
C THR A 50 2.71 -12.41 6.07
N ALA A 51 2.82 -11.21 6.61
CA ALA A 51 4.11 -10.60 6.93
C ALA A 51 3.97 -9.69 8.15
N THR A 52 5.10 -9.18 8.65
CA THR A 52 5.11 -8.09 9.64
C THR A 52 5.61 -6.83 8.97
N MET A 53 4.81 -5.78 9.03
CA MET A 53 5.20 -4.43 8.60
C MET A 53 5.78 -3.67 9.78
N LYS A 54 6.78 -2.83 9.50
CA LYS A 54 7.39 -1.89 10.42
C LYS A 54 7.07 -0.47 9.98
N VAL A 55 6.68 0.37 10.92
CA VAL A 55 6.51 1.81 10.70
C VAL A 55 7.85 2.50 10.92
N ASP A 56 8.43 3.02 9.85
CA ASP A 56 9.69 3.77 9.90
C ASP A 56 9.48 5.22 10.31
N GLN A 57 8.39 5.82 9.79
CA GLN A 57 8.10 7.22 9.97
C GLN A 57 6.60 7.45 9.95
N VAL A 58 6.10 8.28 10.88
CA VAL A 58 4.75 8.83 10.82
C VAL A 58 4.81 10.18 10.11
N LEU A 59 4.10 10.32 8.99
CA LEU A 59 4.03 11.54 8.19
C LEU A 59 2.93 12.47 8.67
N TRP A 60 1.77 11.89 9.01
CA TRP A 60 0.59 12.60 9.48
C TRP A 60 -0.21 11.71 10.43
N SER A 61 -0.96 12.31 11.33
CA SER A 61 -1.89 11.60 12.22
C SER A 61 -3.16 12.41 12.39
N LYS A 62 -4.29 11.72 12.39
CA LYS A 62 -5.59 12.31 12.68
C LYS A 62 -5.62 12.84 14.11
N PRO A 63 -6.14 14.06 14.36
CA PRO A 63 -6.31 14.56 15.72
C PRO A 63 -7.11 13.59 16.58
N GLY A 64 -6.54 13.16 17.71
CA GLY A 64 -7.18 12.22 18.64
C GLY A 64 -7.07 10.74 18.26
N ALA A 65 -6.40 10.39 17.15
CA ALA A 65 -6.07 8.99 16.88
C ALA A 65 -5.13 8.44 17.95
N GLU A 66 -5.25 7.14 18.21
CA GLU A 66 -4.27 6.39 18.99
C GLU A 66 -2.87 6.49 18.35
N ALA A 67 -1.80 6.24 19.09
CA ALA A 67 -0.47 6.23 18.48
C ALA A 67 -0.35 5.09 17.45
N ALA A 68 0.28 5.38 16.31
CA ALA A 68 0.62 4.38 15.31
C ALA A 68 1.47 3.25 15.94
N PRO A 69 1.26 1.98 15.54
CA PRO A 69 2.07 0.87 16.01
C PRO A 69 3.49 0.98 15.47
N GLN A 70 4.48 0.45 16.20
CA GLN A 70 5.84 0.31 15.65
C GLN A 70 5.90 -0.82 14.59
N THR A 71 5.14 -1.89 14.82
CA THR A 71 5.02 -3.03 13.91
C THR A 71 3.60 -3.59 13.96
N TYR A 72 3.13 -4.15 12.86
CA TYR A 72 1.83 -4.84 12.81
C TYR A 72 1.85 -6.01 11.82
N PRO A 73 1.11 -7.10 12.10
CA PRO A 73 0.93 -8.17 11.13
C PRO A 73 0.00 -7.71 10.01
N VAL A 74 0.24 -8.21 8.80
CA VAL A 74 -0.61 -7.93 7.64
C VAL A 74 -0.80 -9.21 6.81
N GLU A 75 -1.98 -9.35 6.22
CA GLU A 75 -2.25 -10.32 5.16
C GLU A 75 -2.10 -9.62 3.80
N LEU A 76 -1.35 -10.23 2.90
CA LEU A 76 -0.96 -9.67 1.61
C LEU A 76 -1.30 -10.63 0.48
N PRO A 77 -1.35 -10.12 -0.77
CA PRO A 77 -1.35 -10.96 -1.97
C PRO A 77 -0.17 -11.92 -1.97
N GLY A 78 -0.46 -13.22 -2.05
CA GLY A 78 0.55 -14.26 -2.15
C GLY A 78 0.63 -14.75 -3.60
N TRP A 79 0.15 -15.94 -3.89
CA TRP A 79 0.31 -16.54 -5.22
C TRP A 79 -1.04 -16.86 -5.83
N TRP A 80 -1.13 -16.75 -7.15
CA TRP A 80 -2.18 -17.43 -7.90
C TRP A 80 -1.67 -18.82 -8.25
N TRP A 81 -2.46 -19.84 -7.96
CA TRP A 81 -2.16 -21.22 -8.33
C TRP A 81 -3.14 -21.71 -9.38
N GLU A 82 -2.66 -22.54 -10.30
CA GLU A 82 -3.43 -23.19 -11.35
C GLU A 82 -2.78 -24.56 -11.63
N GLY A 83 -3.48 -25.64 -11.29
CA GLY A 83 -2.95 -27.00 -11.27
C GLY A 83 -1.73 -27.11 -10.35
N ASP A 84 -0.61 -27.58 -10.91
CA ASP A 84 0.68 -27.69 -10.22
C ASP A 84 1.55 -26.44 -10.38
N SER A 85 1.04 -25.37 -11.00
CA SER A 85 1.77 -24.12 -11.24
C SER A 85 1.35 -23.04 -10.25
N GLU A 86 2.32 -22.25 -9.81
CA GLU A 86 2.10 -21.07 -8.99
C GLU A 86 2.82 -19.86 -9.59
N ARG A 87 2.17 -18.71 -9.53
CA ARG A 87 2.75 -17.43 -9.94
C ARG A 87 2.44 -16.36 -8.92
N GLU A 88 3.36 -15.41 -8.77
CA GLU A 88 3.12 -14.24 -7.94
C GLU A 88 1.87 -13.49 -8.44
N PHE A 89 1.05 -13.06 -7.48
CA PHE A 89 -0.16 -12.31 -7.73
C PHE A 89 -0.04 -10.89 -7.17
N ALA A 90 -0.11 -9.91 -8.05
CA ALA A 90 -0.23 -8.51 -7.67
C ALA A 90 -1.40 -7.89 -8.44
N TRP A 91 -2.13 -6.99 -7.79
CA TRP A 91 -3.08 -6.14 -8.50
C TRP A 91 -2.32 -5.09 -9.31
N LYS A 92 -2.88 -4.72 -10.45
CA LYS A 92 -2.28 -3.71 -11.32
C LYS A 92 -2.39 -2.32 -10.66
N GLY A 93 -1.29 -1.58 -10.66
CA GLY A 93 -1.14 -0.29 -10.01
C GLY A 93 -0.88 -0.37 -8.50
N GLU A 94 -0.70 -1.56 -7.93
CA GLU A 94 -0.65 -1.76 -6.48
C GLU A 94 0.69 -2.40 -6.08
N PRO A 95 1.31 -1.95 -4.97
CA PRO A 95 2.47 -2.63 -4.45
C PRO A 95 2.09 -4.04 -4.01
N ARG A 96 2.97 -4.99 -4.33
CA ARG A 96 2.87 -6.33 -3.76
C ARG A 96 3.34 -6.34 -2.31
N TYR A 97 4.09 -5.32 -1.89
CA TYR A 97 4.76 -5.18 -0.58
C TYR A 97 5.89 -6.18 -0.43
N GLU A 98 6.98 -5.98 -1.15
CA GLU A 98 8.14 -6.85 -1.17
C GLU A 98 9.21 -6.44 -0.13
N GLU A 99 10.00 -7.41 0.32
CA GLU A 99 11.13 -7.15 1.22
C GLU A 99 12.17 -6.23 0.53
N GLY A 100 12.79 -5.34 1.30
CA GLY A 100 13.80 -4.41 0.79
C GLY A 100 13.25 -3.13 0.15
N HIS A 101 11.92 -3.01 0.04
CA HIS A 101 11.23 -1.84 -0.49
C HIS A 101 10.52 -1.05 0.61
N LYS A 102 10.33 0.25 0.37
CA LYS A 102 9.58 1.16 1.25
C LYS A 102 8.34 1.66 0.56
N TYR A 103 7.31 1.91 1.36
CA TYR A 103 6.01 2.38 0.88
C TYR A 103 5.48 3.49 1.77
N ILE A 104 4.78 4.45 1.19
CA ILE A 104 3.94 5.38 1.95
C ILE A 104 2.51 4.87 1.90
N ALA A 105 1.95 4.55 3.06
CA ALA A 105 0.63 3.94 3.19
C ALA A 105 -0.25 4.71 4.16
N LEU A 106 -1.55 4.58 3.98
CA LEU A 106 -2.55 5.01 4.94
C LEU A 106 -2.80 3.86 5.92
N LEU A 107 -2.65 4.12 7.22
CA LEU A 107 -2.91 3.17 8.29
C LEU A 107 -4.26 3.49 8.93
N VAL A 108 -5.08 2.46 9.12
CA VAL A 108 -6.41 2.53 9.73
C VAL A 108 -6.52 1.45 10.79
N LYS A 109 -7.13 1.79 11.93
CA LYS A 109 -7.51 0.81 12.94
C LYS A 109 -8.91 0.27 12.62
N GLY A 110 -8.99 -1.01 12.32
CA GLY A 110 -10.27 -1.68 12.09
C GLY A 110 -11.10 -1.78 13.37
N ASP A 111 -12.40 -2.06 13.21
CA ASP A 111 -13.33 -2.29 14.33
C ASP A 111 -12.93 -3.48 15.21
N ASP A 112 -12.13 -4.41 14.66
CA ASP A 112 -11.54 -5.53 15.39
C ASP A 112 -10.31 -5.12 16.25
N GLY A 113 -9.98 -3.83 16.27
CA GLY A 113 -8.86 -3.25 16.98
C GLY A 113 -7.50 -3.46 16.31
N LYS A 114 -7.45 -4.06 15.11
CA LYS A 114 -6.18 -4.30 14.41
C LYS A 114 -5.84 -3.17 13.46
N TRP A 115 -4.54 -2.88 13.38
CA TRP A 115 -4.00 -1.96 12.39
C TRP A 115 -3.87 -2.63 11.03
N ASN A 116 -4.32 -1.94 9.98
CA ASN A 116 -4.18 -2.37 8.61
C ASN A 116 -3.73 -1.19 7.74
N ALA A 117 -2.87 -1.46 6.75
CA ALA A 117 -2.57 -0.48 5.71
C ALA A 117 -3.56 -0.63 4.55
N THR A 118 -3.85 0.48 3.87
CA THR A 118 -4.60 0.46 2.61
C THR A 118 -3.86 -0.35 1.55
N LEU A 119 -4.60 -0.94 0.60
CA LEU A 119 -3.96 -1.60 -0.53
C LEU A 119 -3.21 -0.59 -1.40
N HIS A 120 -3.83 0.55 -1.71
CA HIS A 120 -3.19 1.73 -2.31
C HIS A 120 -2.13 2.31 -1.36
N ALA A 121 -0.89 1.89 -1.55
CA ALA A 121 0.29 2.54 -1.00
C ALA A 121 1.22 2.99 -2.13
N MET A 122 1.90 4.10 -1.91
CA MET A 122 2.80 4.70 -2.89
C MET A 122 4.19 4.08 -2.74
N PRO A 123 4.81 3.54 -3.79
CA PRO A 123 6.20 3.11 -3.77
C PRO A 123 7.13 4.26 -3.34
N TYR A 124 8.10 4.01 -2.45
CA TYR A 124 8.92 5.04 -1.81
C TYR A 124 10.40 4.65 -1.61
N ASP A 125 11.02 4.10 -2.65
CA ASP A 125 12.46 3.82 -2.61
C ASP A 125 13.29 5.09 -2.82
N ASP A 126 14.58 5.04 -2.42
CA ASP A 126 15.55 6.13 -2.57
C ASP A 126 15.07 7.51 -2.09
N GLY A 127 14.12 7.50 -1.15
CA GLY A 127 13.50 8.71 -0.61
C GLY A 127 12.59 9.45 -1.59
N LYS A 128 12.10 8.79 -2.65
CA LYS A 128 11.29 9.39 -3.73
C LYS A 128 9.96 8.66 -3.93
N VAL A 129 8.87 9.41 -3.93
CA VAL A 129 7.51 8.87 -4.19
C VAL A 129 7.37 8.39 -5.63
N GLY A 130 6.71 7.25 -5.79
CA GLY A 130 6.47 6.59 -7.07
C GLY A 130 7.70 5.89 -7.63
N THR A 131 8.66 5.49 -6.78
CA THR A 131 9.83 4.69 -7.16
C THR A 131 9.94 3.45 -6.30
N GLY A 132 10.43 2.35 -6.88
CA GLY A 132 10.54 1.06 -6.20
C GLY A 132 9.59 0.00 -6.76
N GLU A 133 9.15 -0.90 -5.90
CA GLU A 133 8.28 -2.01 -6.27
C GLU A 133 6.82 -1.59 -6.43
N SER A 134 6.23 -2.02 -7.54
CA SER A 134 4.80 -1.99 -7.82
C SER A 134 4.46 -3.15 -8.76
N ASP A 135 3.27 -3.75 -8.64
CA ASP A 135 2.82 -4.88 -9.45
C ASP A 135 3.74 -6.12 -9.35
N GLY A 136 4.44 -6.30 -8.23
CA GLY A 136 5.45 -7.34 -8.06
C GLY A 136 6.72 -7.09 -8.89
N LYS A 137 6.93 -5.86 -9.35
CA LYS A 137 8.06 -5.49 -10.21
C LYS A 137 8.75 -4.24 -9.68
N THR A 138 10.06 -4.31 -9.53
CA THR A 138 10.85 -3.13 -9.22
C THR A 138 10.99 -2.26 -10.45
N THR A 139 10.49 -1.03 -10.37
CA THR A 139 10.73 -0.01 -11.38
C THR A 139 11.86 0.91 -10.93
N THR A 140 12.93 0.96 -11.71
CA THR A 140 13.88 2.08 -11.62
C THR A 140 13.20 3.32 -12.20
N GLY A 141 13.28 4.46 -11.51
CA GLY A 141 12.37 5.61 -11.61
C GLY A 141 12.03 6.23 -12.98
N GLU A 142 12.55 5.73 -14.10
CA GLU A 142 12.24 6.17 -15.47
C GLU A 142 10.97 5.51 -16.03
N THR A 143 10.66 4.26 -15.65
CA THR A 143 9.48 3.53 -16.18
C THR A 143 8.15 3.92 -15.52
N ALA A 144 8.18 4.40 -14.27
CA ALA A 144 6.96 4.75 -13.52
C ALA A 144 6.26 6.00 -14.10
N ALA A 145 7.03 6.98 -14.60
CA ALA A 145 6.49 8.20 -15.20
C ALA A 145 5.74 7.96 -16.53
N MET A 146 6.11 6.92 -17.29
CA MET A 146 5.55 6.66 -18.63
C MET A 146 4.20 5.90 -18.60
N SER A 147 3.91 5.11 -17.57
CA SER A 147 2.66 4.34 -17.46
C SER A 147 1.45 5.16 -16.99
N ARG A 148 1.64 6.40 -16.53
CA ARG A 148 0.61 7.21 -15.86
C ARG A 148 0.00 8.34 -16.71
N SER A 149 0.49 8.55 -17.93
CA SER A 149 0.11 9.69 -18.80
C SER A 149 -1.30 9.61 -19.43
N VAL A 150 -2.25 8.89 -18.83
CA VAL A 150 -3.63 8.73 -19.30
C VAL A 150 -4.63 9.09 -18.20
N HIS A 151 -4.64 10.36 -17.79
CA HIS A 151 -5.77 10.93 -17.04
C HIS A 151 -6.25 12.21 -17.73
N SER A 152 -7.56 12.40 -17.75
CA SER A 152 -8.21 13.57 -18.37
C SER A 152 -8.04 14.78 -17.44
N ALA A 153 -7.94 15.99 -18.01
CA ALA A 153 -7.66 17.22 -17.26
C ALA A 153 -8.71 17.63 -16.18
N ASP A 154 -9.85 16.93 -16.11
CA ASP A 154 -10.95 17.17 -15.17
C ASP A 154 -10.99 16.18 -13.98
N GLU A 155 -10.11 15.16 -13.92
CA GLU A 155 -10.04 14.26 -12.76
C GLU A 155 -9.07 14.80 -11.69
N PRO A 156 -9.39 14.65 -10.38
CA PRO A 156 -8.48 15.07 -9.33
C PRO A 156 -7.16 14.29 -9.44
N GLN A 157 -6.06 15.03 -9.47
CA GLN A 157 -4.73 14.42 -9.45
C GLN A 157 -4.56 13.62 -8.17
N GLY A 158 -4.06 12.39 -8.30
CA GLY A 158 -3.80 11.53 -7.15
C GLY A 158 -2.65 12.09 -6.30
N LEU A 159 -2.69 11.81 -4.99
CA LEU A 159 -1.63 12.21 -4.06
C LEU A 159 -0.25 11.72 -4.52
N GLU A 160 -0.17 10.51 -5.08
CA GLU A 160 1.07 9.97 -5.65
C GLU A 160 1.58 10.81 -6.83
N GLU A 161 0.68 11.25 -7.70
CA GLU A 161 1.02 12.06 -8.87
C GLU A 161 1.57 13.43 -8.44
N GLU A 162 0.89 14.10 -7.52
CA GLU A 162 1.33 15.39 -6.97
C GLU A 162 2.69 15.31 -6.28
N ALA A 163 2.95 14.21 -5.58
CA ALA A 163 4.20 13.99 -4.84
C ALA A 163 5.28 13.26 -5.66
N HIS A 164 5.02 12.88 -6.91
CA HIS A 164 5.91 11.99 -7.66
C HIS A 164 7.34 12.57 -7.79
N GLY A 165 8.32 11.73 -7.46
CA GLY A 165 9.75 12.06 -7.51
C GLY A 165 10.19 13.00 -6.38
N LYS A 166 9.27 13.40 -5.49
CA LYS A 166 9.55 14.21 -4.30
C LYS A 166 9.73 13.31 -3.07
N SER A 167 10.18 13.91 -1.97
CA SER A 167 10.32 13.21 -0.70
C SER A 167 9.00 13.12 0.06
N ALA A 168 8.96 12.26 1.08
CA ALA A 168 7.82 12.14 1.99
C ALA A 168 7.47 13.44 2.73
N ALA A 169 8.37 14.43 2.77
CA ALA A 169 8.08 15.75 3.33
C ALA A 169 7.00 16.49 2.52
N VAL A 170 6.96 16.31 1.19
CA VAL A 170 5.92 16.89 0.35
C VAL A 170 4.58 16.21 0.62
N VAL A 171 4.55 14.88 0.74
CA VAL A 171 3.34 14.15 1.14
C VAL A 171 2.80 14.65 2.48
N LYS A 172 3.67 14.82 3.47
CA LYS A 172 3.29 15.41 4.76
C LYS A 172 2.65 16.79 4.59
N GLN A 173 3.27 17.68 3.82
CA GLN A 173 2.74 19.03 3.59
C GLN A 173 1.36 19.01 2.92
N LEU A 174 1.17 18.13 1.93
CA LEU A 174 -0.12 17.95 1.26
C LEU A 174 -1.20 17.46 2.22
N LEU A 175 -0.88 16.49 3.08
CA LEU A 175 -1.80 15.98 4.10
C LEU A 175 -2.12 17.02 5.18
N GLU A 176 -1.15 17.83 5.61
CA GLU A 176 -1.37 18.92 6.57
C GLU A 176 -2.22 20.06 5.99
N ALA A 177 -2.16 20.30 4.68
CA ALA A 177 -2.95 21.30 3.98
C ALA A 177 -4.34 20.81 3.56
N ALA A 178 -4.55 19.49 3.51
CA ALA A 178 -5.80 18.89 3.06
C ALA A 178 -6.94 19.12 4.06
N GLN A 179 -8.15 19.20 3.51
CA GLN A 179 -9.39 19.16 4.28
C GLN A 179 -10.06 17.81 4.06
N PRO A 180 -10.69 17.22 5.09
CA PRO A 180 -11.51 16.03 4.89
C PRO A 180 -12.54 16.23 3.77
N ALA A 181 -12.69 15.21 2.93
CA ALA A 181 -13.73 15.12 1.93
C ALA A 181 -15.12 15.25 2.60
N LYS A 182 -16.05 15.86 1.87
CA LYS A 182 -17.42 16.10 2.33
C LYS A 182 -18.32 14.89 2.14
#